data_AF-A0A6I4VZL1-F1
#
_entry.id   AF-A0A6I4VZL1-F1
#
_cell.length_a   1.000
_cell.length_b   1.000
_cell.length_c   1.000
_cell.angle_alpha   90.00
_cell.angle_beta   90.00
_cell.angle_gamma   90.00
#
_symmetry.space_group_name_H-M   'P 1'
#
loop_
_entity.id
_entity.type
_entity.pdbx_description
1 polymer ?
#
loop_
_entity_poly.entity_id
_entity_poly.type
_entity_poly.pdbx_seq_one_letter_code
_entity_poly.pdbx_strand_id
1 'polypeptide(L)'
;MEPKQQLSDLQGTLKNTKNKVVPFFLKNKKWSIVLIALVFIIVAAYIAGAYLMNPRDTVTSFEQAVRNGDVKTLKGLIHSPESQVKVDEKHLKDLITYSKENEEYLPKIIGNMMAQINDEENGIPNSGGATDFYLKKTSIPLFYSHFTIQFRPYFLELSTNEAGSTLKLDNKKVFQTTDKEKKHTIGPLMPGIYKTSAEKKFQYALLSQENSVTAFDDENATSTSDLELYGGSLELESNFENTSIFINGKSINQTIKTMPKIGPISFNGTIRIHGEQQFPWGLEKSAEALVEQETSSVNITPVPFATNATRKPIITLINNYSKQELLALVNHDPNKFTTIGDSLKARFIETINNNVQFEETWKGKALGTRIDFDNVTLSLNEETKIYEATIPVEIHAKYRKYSRYDSGDEPLEDKVDYYKLTLSYNEKTKTWLITDKEDQYSNTSNYFNGKNTVKSEFK
;
A
#
# COMPACT_ATOMS: atom_id res chain seq x y z
N MET A 1 -61.46 -22.13 -52.66
CA MET A 1 -60.92 -21.85 -54.01
C MET A 1 -59.67 -22.68 -54.19
N GLU A 2 -59.60 -23.51 -55.23
CA GLU A 2 -58.58 -24.55 -55.38
C GLU A 2 -57.17 -23.99 -55.68
N PRO A 3 -56.09 -24.62 -55.15
CA PRO A 3 -54.69 -24.25 -55.40
C PRO A 3 -54.27 -24.22 -56.89
N LYS A 4 -54.97 -24.97 -57.74
CA LYS A 4 -54.70 -25.03 -59.19
C LYS A 4 -55.06 -23.72 -59.92
N GLN A 5 -56.04 -22.98 -59.41
CA GLN A 5 -56.52 -21.75 -60.03
C GLN A 5 -55.60 -20.55 -59.71
N GLN A 6 -55.04 -20.52 -58.49
CA GLN A 6 -54.02 -19.54 -58.12
C GLN A 6 -52.69 -19.76 -58.86
N LEU A 7 -52.32 -21.02 -59.12
CA LEU A 7 -51.12 -21.34 -59.90
C LEU A 7 -51.29 -20.97 -61.39
N SER A 8 -52.48 -21.19 -61.97
CA SER A 8 -52.77 -20.77 -63.35
C SER A 8 -52.83 -19.26 -63.49
N ASP A 9 -53.35 -18.54 -62.49
CA ASP A 9 -53.42 -17.09 -62.48
C ASP A 9 -52.04 -16.45 -62.30
N LEU A 10 -51.16 -17.01 -61.45
CA LEU A 10 -49.77 -16.57 -61.33
C LEU A 10 -48.96 -16.85 -62.60
N GLN A 11 -49.12 -18.02 -63.21
CA GLN A 11 -48.46 -18.36 -64.46
C GLN A 11 -48.97 -17.49 -65.62
N GLY A 12 -50.28 -17.22 -65.68
CA GLY A 12 -50.89 -16.31 -66.65
C GLY A 12 -50.40 -14.87 -66.50
N THR A 13 -50.28 -14.39 -65.25
CA THR A 13 -49.78 -13.05 -64.94
C THR A 13 -48.30 -12.93 -65.29
N LEU A 14 -47.45 -13.90 -64.90
CA LEU A 14 -46.02 -13.91 -65.24
C LEU A 14 -45.76 -14.00 -66.75
N LYS A 15 -46.60 -14.76 -67.49
CA LYS A 15 -46.51 -14.89 -68.95
C LYS A 15 -46.95 -13.61 -69.66
N ASN A 16 -47.98 -12.91 -69.17
CA ASN A 16 -48.41 -11.61 -69.70
C ASN A 16 -47.40 -10.48 -69.40
N THR A 17 -46.75 -10.49 -68.24
CA THR A 17 -45.71 -9.49 -67.90
C THR A 17 -44.43 -9.73 -68.71
N LYS A 18 -44.00 -10.98 -68.92
CA LYS A 18 -42.90 -11.30 -69.86
C LYS A 18 -43.23 -10.88 -71.30
N ASN A 19 -44.45 -11.10 -71.78
CA ASN A 19 -44.85 -10.80 -73.17
C ASN A 19 -45.11 -9.30 -73.45
N LYS A 20 -45.20 -8.42 -72.44
CA LYS A 20 -45.34 -6.97 -72.64
C LYS A 20 -44.07 -6.19 -72.30
N VAL A 21 -43.36 -6.56 -71.24
CA VAL A 21 -42.20 -5.78 -70.75
C VAL A 21 -40.97 -6.04 -71.62
N VAL A 22 -40.70 -7.30 -72.01
CA VAL A 22 -39.54 -7.66 -72.82
C VAL A 22 -39.59 -7.04 -74.23
N PRO A 23 -40.70 -7.13 -75.00
CA PRO A 23 -40.76 -6.50 -76.33
C PRO A 23 -40.89 -4.96 -76.30
N PHE A 24 -41.41 -4.35 -75.22
CA PHE A 24 -41.47 -2.88 -75.09
C PHE A 24 -40.08 -2.26 -74.96
N PHE A 25 -39.21 -2.85 -74.12
CA PHE A 25 -37.83 -2.42 -74.01
C PHE A 25 -37.04 -2.72 -75.29
N LEU A 26 -37.22 -3.89 -75.92
CA LEU A 26 -36.52 -4.25 -77.17
C LEU A 26 -36.92 -3.39 -78.40
N LYS A 27 -38.15 -2.85 -78.46
CA LYS A 27 -38.59 -1.93 -79.55
C LYS A 27 -38.10 -0.49 -79.36
N ASN A 28 -37.99 -0.01 -78.12
CA ASN A 28 -37.58 1.37 -77.81
C ASN A 28 -36.10 1.42 -77.38
N LYS A 29 -35.19 1.55 -78.37
CA LYS A 29 -33.73 1.57 -78.15
C LYS A 29 -33.28 2.50 -77.00
N LYS A 30 -33.93 3.66 -76.81
CA LYS A 30 -33.59 4.61 -75.73
C LYS A 30 -33.85 4.07 -74.31
N TRP A 31 -34.95 3.34 -74.10
CA TRP A 31 -35.29 2.78 -72.78
C TRP A 31 -34.51 1.49 -72.49
N SER A 32 -34.17 0.71 -73.52
CA SER A 32 -33.23 -0.41 -73.37
C SER A 32 -31.83 0.04 -72.92
N ILE A 33 -31.31 1.15 -73.48
CA ILE A 33 -30.00 1.69 -73.09
C ILE A 33 -30.02 2.15 -71.62
N VAL A 34 -31.09 2.80 -71.17
CA VAL A 34 -31.24 3.24 -69.77
C VAL A 34 -31.32 2.04 -68.81
N LEU A 35 -32.05 0.99 -69.17
CA LEU A 35 -32.12 -0.23 -68.35
C LEU A 35 -30.76 -0.95 -68.27
N ILE A 36 -30.03 -1.05 -69.39
CA ILE A 36 -28.70 -1.66 -69.44
C ILE A 36 -27.70 -0.84 -68.62
N ALA A 37 -27.73 0.49 -68.72
CA ALA A 37 -26.87 1.37 -67.92
C ALA A 37 -27.15 1.23 -66.41
N LEU A 38 -28.43 1.13 -66.02
CA LEU A 38 -28.82 0.91 -64.63
C LEU A 38 -28.35 -0.46 -64.12
N VAL A 39 -28.49 -1.53 -64.91
CA VAL A 39 -27.96 -2.86 -64.57
C VAL A 39 -26.43 -2.82 -64.45
N PHE A 40 -25.73 -2.14 -65.35
CA PHE A 40 -24.28 -1.96 -65.25
C PHE A 40 -23.86 -1.20 -63.99
N ILE A 41 -24.60 -0.16 -63.59
CA ILE A 41 -24.35 0.58 -62.33
C ILE A 41 -24.58 -0.33 -61.13
N ILE A 42 -25.65 -1.12 -61.12
CA ILE A 42 -25.93 -2.08 -60.03
C ILE A 42 -24.85 -3.16 -59.97
N VAL A 43 -24.40 -3.69 -61.11
CA VAL A 43 -23.33 -4.70 -61.18
C VAL A 43 -21.99 -4.09 -60.76
N ALA A 44 -21.66 -2.87 -61.19
CA ALA A 44 -20.45 -2.18 -60.77
C ALA A 44 -20.47 -1.85 -59.27
N ALA A 45 -21.61 -1.41 -58.73
CA ALA A 45 -21.81 -1.17 -57.30
C ALA A 45 -21.75 -2.49 -56.49
N TYR A 46 -22.26 -3.58 -57.05
CA TYR A 46 -22.17 -4.92 -56.48
C TYR A 46 -20.70 -5.38 -56.43
N ILE A 47 -19.96 -5.32 -57.54
CA ILE A 47 -18.53 -5.68 -57.58
C ILE A 47 -17.69 -4.79 -56.65
N ALA A 48 -17.95 -3.48 -56.62
CA ALA A 48 -17.26 -2.55 -55.72
C ALA A 48 -17.58 -2.85 -54.23
N GLY A 49 -18.84 -3.17 -53.92
CA GLY A 49 -19.25 -3.60 -52.60
C GLY A 49 -18.60 -4.91 -52.16
N ALA A 50 -18.38 -5.85 -53.09
CA ALA A 50 -17.66 -7.10 -52.85
C ALA A 50 -16.22 -6.87 -52.42
N TYR A 51 -15.52 -5.96 -53.10
CA TYR A 51 -14.13 -5.61 -52.80
C TYR A 51 -14.00 -4.91 -51.43
N LEU A 52 -14.96 -4.06 -51.06
CA LEU A 52 -14.96 -3.36 -49.78
C LEU A 52 -15.34 -4.26 -48.59
N MET A 53 -15.88 -5.45 -48.82
CA MET A 53 -16.37 -6.38 -47.79
C MET A 53 -15.55 -7.68 -47.70
N ASN A 54 -14.31 -7.67 -48.21
CA ASN A 54 -13.43 -8.84 -48.16
C ASN A 54 -13.04 -9.19 -46.72
N PRO A 55 -13.36 -10.40 -46.21
CA PRO A 55 -13.06 -10.79 -44.85
C PRO A 55 -11.56 -10.83 -44.53
N ARG A 56 -10.69 -11.07 -45.54
CA ARG A 56 -9.24 -11.06 -45.35
C ARG A 56 -8.74 -9.66 -45.01
N ASP A 57 -9.30 -8.62 -45.65
CA ASP A 57 -8.94 -7.23 -45.39
C ASP A 57 -9.37 -6.79 -43.98
N THR A 58 -10.50 -7.30 -43.49
CA THR A 58 -10.94 -7.11 -42.09
C THR A 58 -9.93 -7.69 -41.10
N VAL A 59 -9.45 -8.93 -41.34
CA VAL A 59 -8.46 -9.59 -40.46
C VAL A 59 -7.11 -8.86 -40.52
N THR A 60 -6.64 -8.47 -41.71
CA THR A 60 -5.40 -7.70 -41.86
C THR A 60 -5.49 -6.33 -41.19
N SER A 61 -6.63 -5.65 -41.29
CA SER A 61 -6.85 -4.36 -40.62
C SER A 61 -6.82 -4.52 -39.10
N PHE A 62 -7.40 -5.61 -38.57
CA PHE A 62 -7.31 -5.94 -37.15
C PHE A 62 -5.85 -6.20 -36.73
N GLU A 63 -5.10 -7.02 -37.48
CA GLU A 63 -3.69 -7.29 -37.20
C GLU A 63 -2.87 -6.01 -37.12
N GLN A 64 -3.00 -5.14 -38.13
CA GLN A 64 -2.31 -3.86 -38.19
C GLN A 64 -2.70 -2.95 -37.03
N ALA A 65 -3.99 -2.91 -36.69
CA ALA A 65 -4.47 -2.10 -35.58
C ALA A 65 -3.92 -2.59 -34.23
N VAL A 66 -3.81 -3.90 -33.99
CA VAL A 66 -3.14 -4.44 -32.79
C VAL A 66 -1.64 -4.06 -32.78
N ARG A 67 -0.92 -4.29 -33.88
CA ARG A 67 0.53 -4.01 -33.98
C ARG A 67 0.84 -2.52 -33.79
N ASN A 68 0.04 -1.64 -34.38
CA ASN A 68 0.22 -0.20 -34.34
C ASN A 68 -0.38 0.46 -33.09
N GLY A 69 -1.10 -0.29 -32.25
CA GLY A 69 -1.79 0.23 -31.07
C GLY A 69 -3.00 1.12 -31.38
N ASP A 70 -3.65 0.92 -32.53
CA ASP A 70 -4.79 1.71 -32.99
C ASP A 70 -6.11 1.21 -32.38
N VAL A 71 -6.36 1.62 -31.12
CA VAL A 71 -7.58 1.30 -30.37
C VAL A 71 -8.85 1.78 -31.08
N LYS A 72 -8.80 2.89 -31.82
CA LYS A 72 -9.97 3.44 -32.51
C LYS A 72 -10.42 2.50 -33.63
N THR A 73 -9.48 2.02 -34.43
CA THR A 73 -9.75 1.05 -35.48
C THR A 73 -10.22 -0.27 -34.87
N LEU A 74 -9.57 -0.78 -33.82
CA LEU A 74 -10.01 -2.00 -33.13
C LEU A 74 -11.46 -1.90 -32.64
N LYS A 75 -11.86 -0.77 -32.04
CA LYS A 75 -13.23 -0.53 -31.56
C LYS A 75 -14.27 -0.55 -32.68
N GLY A 76 -13.89 -0.17 -33.90
CA GLY A 76 -14.79 -0.22 -35.07
C GLY A 76 -14.88 -1.61 -35.71
N LEU A 77 -13.84 -2.43 -35.57
CA LEU A 77 -13.77 -3.76 -36.16
C LEU A 77 -14.40 -4.84 -35.26
N ILE A 78 -14.18 -4.74 -33.94
CA ILE A 78 -14.62 -5.74 -32.97
C ILE A 78 -16.06 -5.46 -32.54
N HIS A 79 -16.89 -6.49 -32.61
CA HIS A 79 -18.29 -6.48 -32.25
C HIS A 79 -18.52 -7.41 -31.06
N SER A 80 -19.46 -7.03 -30.20
CA SER A 80 -19.84 -7.90 -29.10
C SER A 80 -20.62 -9.12 -29.59
N PRO A 81 -20.34 -10.33 -29.09
CA PRO A 81 -21.16 -11.52 -29.37
C PRO A 81 -22.54 -11.45 -28.68
N GLU A 82 -22.67 -10.68 -27.60
CA GLU A 82 -23.87 -10.63 -26.75
C GLU A 82 -24.26 -9.19 -26.39
N SER A 83 -25.56 -8.93 -26.24
CA SER A 83 -26.06 -7.57 -25.98
C SER A 83 -25.62 -6.97 -24.63
N GLN A 84 -25.20 -7.81 -23.68
CA GLN A 84 -24.83 -7.39 -22.32
C GLN A 84 -23.34 -7.10 -22.13
N VAL A 85 -22.47 -7.60 -23.01
CA VAL A 85 -21.03 -7.31 -22.98
C VAL A 85 -20.75 -6.18 -23.97
N LYS A 86 -19.98 -5.18 -23.57
CA LYS A 86 -19.58 -4.07 -24.45
C LYS A 86 -18.11 -4.18 -24.80
N VAL A 87 -17.78 -3.76 -26.01
CA VAL A 87 -16.39 -3.50 -26.39
C VAL A 87 -15.97 -2.22 -25.70
N ASP A 88 -15.04 -2.31 -24.76
CA ASP A 88 -14.48 -1.17 -24.07
C ASP A 88 -13.01 -0.93 -24.43
N GLU A 89 -12.59 0.32 -24.35
CA GLU A 89 -11.25 0.74 -24.76
C GLU A 89 -10.14 0.24 -23.83
N LYS A 90 -10.47 -0.12 -22.58
CA LYS A 90 -9.47 -0.66 -21.65
C LYS A 90 -9.03 -2.04 -22.14
N HIS A 91 -9.98 -2.95 -22.38
CA HIS A 91 -9.66 -4.32 -22.80
C HIS A 91 -9.07 -4.39 -24.23
N LEU A 92 -9.37 -3.42 -25.10
CA LEU A 92 -8.65 -3.26 -26.38
C LEU A 92 -7.16 -2.90 -26.18
N LYS A 93 -6.85 -2.06 -25.18
CA LYS A 93 -5.44 -1.79 -24.82
C LYS A 93 -4.80 -3.02 -24.20
N ASP A 94 -5.52 -3.75 -23.37
CA ASP A 94 -5.03 -5.01 -22.79
C ASP A 94 -4.69 -6.03 -23.88
N LEU A 95 -5.52 -6.15 -24.94
CA LEU A 95 -5.22 -6.96 -26.13
C LEU A 95 -3.89 -6.55 -26.78
N ILE A 96 -3.66 -5.26 -26.98
CA ILE A 96 -2.41 -4.74 -27.57
C ILE A 96 -1.21 -5.07 -26.68
N THR A 97 -1.33 -4.84 -25.36
CA THR A 97 -0.28 -5.14 -24.39
C THR A 97 0.03 -6.63 -24.37
N TYR A 98 -0.99 -7.47 -24.21
CA TYR A 98 -0.84 -8.92 -24.16
C TYR A 98 -0.25 -9.49 -25.45
N SER A 99 -0.67 -8.99 -26.62
CA SER A 99 -0.10 -9.39 -27.92
C SER A 99 1.37 -9.01 -28.09
N LYS A 100 1.84 -7.96 -27.42
CA LYS A 100 3.25 -7.56 -27.43
C LYS A 100 4.09 -8.39 -26.47
N GLU A 101 3.53 -8.71 -25.31
CA GLU A 101 4.19 -9.54 -24.29
C GLU A 101 4.22 -11.03 -24.65
N ASN A 102 3.29 -11.48 -25.51
CA ASN A 102 3.16 -12.86 -25.96
C ASN A 102 3.21 -12.91 -27.50
N GLU A 103 4.41 -13.00 -28.07
CA GLU A 103 4.65 -12.85 -29.51
C GLU A 103 3.86 -13.84 -30.40
N GLU A 104 3.52 -15.02 -29.86
CA GLU A 104 2.76 -16.06 -30.58
C GLU A 104 1.24 -15.81 -30.59
N TYR A 105 0.73 -14.99 -29.67
CA TYR A 105 -0.70 -14.80 -29.47
C TYR A 105 -1.38 -14.17 -30.70
N LEU A 106 -0.84 -13.05 -31.19
CA LEU A 106 -1.41 -12.37 -32.35
C LEU A 106 -1.36 -13.24 -33.63
N PRO A 107 -0.21 -13.84 -34.01
CA PRO A 107 -0.16 -14.80 -35.12
C PRO A 107 -1.17 -15.95 -34.99
N LYS A 108 -1.36 -16.50 -33.79
CA LYS A 108 -2.33 -17.57 -33.53
C LYS A 108 -3.77 -17.14 -33.81
N ILE A 109 -4.22 -16.00 -33.31
CA ILE A 109 -5.59 -15.52 -33.55
C ILE A 109 -5.81 -15.11 -35.01
N ILE A 110 -4.81 -14.51 -35.67
CA ILE A 110 -4.88 -14.16 -37.10
C ILE A 110 -4.95 -15.43 -37.96
N GLY A 111 -4.09 -16.41 -37.70
CA GLY A 111 -4.07 -17.69 -38.39
C GLY A 111 -5.41 -18.43 -38.28
N ASN A 112 -6.02 -18.42 -37.08
CA ASN A 112 -7.34 -19.00 -36.87
C ASN A 112 -8.44 -18.28 -37.66
N MET A 113 -8.46 -16.94 -37.66
CA MET A 113 -9.45 -16.19 -38.45
C MET A 113 -9.25 -16.41 -39.96
N MET A 114 -8.01 -16.49 -40.46
CA MET A 114 -7.73 -16.81 -41.86
C MET A 114 -8.16 -18.24 -42.22
N ALA A 115 -7.97 -19.21 -41.32
CA ALA A 115 -8.47 -20.57 -41.51
C ALA A 115 -10.00 -20.61 -41.61
N GLN A 116 -10.71 -19.87 -40.74
CA GLN A 116 -12.18 -19.77 -40.79
C GLN A 116 -12.69 -19.23 -42.14
N ILE A 117 -11.97 -18.28 -42.77
CA ILE A 117 -12.30 -17.79 -44.11
C ILE A 117 -12.11 -18.90 -45.15
N ASN A 118 -10.98 -19.60 -45.10
CA ASN A 118 -10.68 -20.67 -46.06
C ASN A 118 -11.65 -21.86 -45.93
N ASP A 119 -12.02 -22.24 -44.71
CA ASP A 119 -12.99 -23.32 -44.46
C ASP A 119 -14.35 -22.98 -45.07
N GLU A 120 -14.82 -21.75 -44.84
CA GLU A 120 -16.07 -21.26 -45.42
C GLU A 120 -16.05 -21.26 -46.95
N GLU A 121 -14.96 -20.80 -47.57
CA GLU A 121 -14.80 -20.80 -49.03
C GLU A 121 -14.79 -22.22 -49.63
N ASN A 122 -14.30 -23.20 -48.86
CA ASN A 122 -14.27 -24.60 -49.26
C ASN A 122 -15.55 -25.38 -48.85
N GLY A 123 -16.55 -24.71 -48.28
CA GLY A 123 -17.80 -25.34 -47.83
C GLY A 123 -17.62 -26.28 -46.64
N ILE A 124 -16.53 -26.13 -45.89
CA ILE A 124 -16.26 -26.89 -44.66
C ILE A 124 -17.05 -26.22 -43.53
N PRO A 125 -17.88 -26.97 -42.78
CA PRO A 125 -18.57 -26.42 -41.62
C PRO A 125 -17.56 -25.88 -40.60
N ASN A 126 -17.58 -24.57 -40.40
CA ASN A 126 -16.73 -23.89 -39.42
C ASN A 126 -17.03 -24.43 -38.02
N SER A 127 -16.02 -25.02 -37.36
CA SER A 127 -16.14 -25.60 -36.03
C SER A 127 -16.17 -24.56 -34.90
N GLY A 128 -16.06 -23.27 -35.22
CA GLY A 128 -16.04 -22.18 -34.23
C GLY A 128 -14.68 -22.13 -33.53
N GLY A 129 -13.96 -21.01 -33.69
CA GLY A 129 -12.59 -20.87 -33.20
C GLY A 129 -12.49 -21.03 -31.68
N ALA A 130 -11.58 -21.89 -31.23
CA ALA A 130 -11.16 -22.05 -29.83
C ALA A 130 -10.30 -20.86 -29.32
N THR A 131 -10.35 -19.72 -30.01
CA THR A 131 -9.53 -18.53 -29.75
C THR A 131 -10.38 -17.37 -29.25
N ASP A 132 -9.74 -16.41 -28.60
CA ASP A 132 -10.42 -15.27 -27.97
C ASP A 132 -11.11 -14.34 -28.96
N PHE A 133 -10.63 -14.29 -30.20
CA PHE A 133 -11.25 -13.54 -31.28
C PHE A 133 -11.51 -14.47 -32.47
N TYR A 134 -12.67 -14.32 -33.09
CA TYR A 134 -13.12 -15.16 -34.19
C TYR A 134 -14.02 -14.37 -35.14
N LEU A 135 -14.23 -14.91 -36.35
CA LEU A 135 -15.09 -14.30 -37.35
C LEU A 135 -16.52 -14.81 -37.23
N LYS A 136 -17.48 -13.88 -37.18
CA LYS A 136 -18.90 -14.18 -37.29
C LYS A 136 -19.43 -13.75 -38.65
N LYS A 137 -19.85 -14.75 -39.44
CA LYS A 137 -20.57 -14.53 -40.71
C LYS A 137 -22.00 -14.08 -40.43
N THR A 138 -22.42 -13.00 -41.08
CA THR A 138 -23.81 -12.57 -41.16
C THR A 138 -24.26 -12.61 -42.61
N SER A 139 -25.18 -13.53 -42.90
CA SER A 139 -25.76 -13.71 -44.22
C SER A 139 -26.96 -12.78 -44.40
N ILE A 140 -26.88 -11.88 -45.37
CA ILE A 140 -28.00 -11.03 -45.77
C ILE A 140 -28.53 -11.55 -47.12
N PRO A 141 -29.82 -11.92 -47.23
CA PRO A 141 -30.39 -12.36 -48.50
C PRO A 141 -30.20 -11.31 -49.61
N LEU A 142 -29.77 -11.73 -50.80
CA LEU A 142 -29.42 -10.89 -51.97
C LEU A 142 -28.16 -10.01 -51.85
N PHE A 143 -27.41 -10.04 -50.74
CA PHE A 143 -26.16 -9.27 -50.57
C PHE A 143 -24.98 -10.18 -50.20
N TYR A 144 -23.76 -9.63 -50.22
CA TYR A 144 -22.57 -10.35 -49.77
C TYR A 144 -22.67 -10.66 -48.28
N SER A 145 -22.14 -11.82 -47.89
CA SER A 145 -22.00 -12.16 -46.49
C SER A 145 -20.96 -11.23 -45.85
N HIS A 146 -21.33 -10.59 -44.75
CA HIS A 146 -20.42 -9.73 -44.01
C HIS A 146 -19.81 -10.50 -42.85
N PHE A 147 -18.51 -10.33 -42.63
CA PHE A 147 -17.80 -10.93 -41.51
C PHE A 147 -17.44 -9.85 -40.51
N THR A 148 -17.85 -10.06 -39.27
CA THR A 148 -17.48 -9.21 -38.12
C THR A 148 -16.50 -9.98 -37.24
N ILE A 149 -15.53 -9.28 -36.65
CA ILE A 149 -14.69 -9.88 -35.62
C ILE A 149 -15.47 -9.81 -34.32
N GLN A 150 -15.71 -10.96 -33.70
CA GLN A 150 -16.28 -11.06 -32.37
C GLN A 150 -15.24 -11.61 -31.40
N PHE A 151 -15.50 -11.47 -30.11
CA PHE A 151 -14.68 -12.07 -29.07
C PHE A 151 -15.42 -13.19 -28.35
N ARG A 152 -14.67 -14.12 -27.77
CA ARG A 152 -15.18 -15.18 -26.90
C ARG A 152 -15.35 -14.61 -25.48
N PRO A 153 -16.55 -14.66 -24.90
CA PRO A 153 -16.75 -14.15 -23.55
C PRO A 153 -16.04 -15.01 -22.51
N TYR A 154 -15.48 -14.35 -21.49
CA TYR A 154 -14.80 -14.97 -20.36
C TYR A 154 -15.64 -14.94 -19.09
N PHE A 155 -15.43 -15.92 -18.24
CA PHE A 155 -15.93 -15.94 -16.86
C PHE A 155 -14.76 -15.89 -15.88
N LEU A 156 -14.89 -15.12 -14.81
CA LEU A 156 -13.88 -14.96 -13.78
C LEU A 156 -14.42 -15.44 -12.45
N GLU A 157 -13.86 -16.52 -11.91
CA GLU A 157 -14.17 -17.00 -10.57
C GLU A 157 -13.25 -16.33 -9.54
N LEU A 158 -13.84 -15.53 -8.65
CA LEU A 158 -13.16 -14.98 -7.49
C LEU A 158 -13.42 -15.85 -6.27
N SER A 159 -12.38 -16.21 -5.53
CA SER A 159 -12.47 -16.98 -4.29
C SER A 159 -11.72 -16.30 -3.15
N THR A 160 -12.10 -16.58 -1.90
CA THR A 160 -11.35 -16.16 -0.71
C THR A 160 -11.56 -17.16 0.42
N ASN A 161 -10.65 -17.17 1.39
CA ASN A 161 -10.75 -18.00 2.60
C ASN A 161 -11.72 -17.42 3.65
N GLU A 162 -12.03 -16.12 3.59
CA GLU A 162 -12.75 -15.39 4.63
C GLU A 162 -14.22 -15.07 4.25
N ALA A 163 -15.15 -15.36 5.16
CA ALA A 163 -16.55 -14.93 5.06
C ALA A 163 -16.72 -13.45 5.44
N GLY A 164 -17.72 -12.76 4.86
CA GLY A 164 -17.95 -11.33 5.08
C GLY A 164 -16.99 -10.40 4.31
N SER A 165 -16.10 -10.97 3.49
CA SER A 165 -15.16 -10.24 2.64
C SER A 165 -15.89 -9.60 1.45
N THR A 166 -15.44 -8.43 1.05
CA THR A 166 -15.90 -7.76 -0.17
C THR A 166 -14.98 -8.12 -1.31
N LEU A 167 -15.51 -8.81 -2.33
CA LEU A 167 -14.80 -9.09 -3.57
C LEU A 167 -15.03 -7.95 -4.57
N LYS A 168 -13.98 -7.56 -5.27
CA LYS A 168 -13.97 -6.46 -6.23
C LYS A 168 -13.33 -6.88 -7.56
N LEU A 169 -13.86 -6.29 -8.64
CA LEU A 169 -13.31 -6.33 -9.99
C LEU A 169 -13.10 -4.89 -10.46
N ASP A 170 -11.88 -4.54 -10.88
CA ASP A 170 -11.47 -3.18 -11.26
C ASP A 170 -11.94 -2.12 -10.24
N ASN A 171 -11.67 -2.39 -8.95
CA ASN A 171 -12.07 -1.59 -7.79
C ASN A 171 -13.58 -1.46 -7.53
N LYS A 172 -14.44 -2.11 -8.32
CA LYS A 172 -15.88 -2.12 -8.11
C LYS A 172 -16.28 -3.35 -7.31
N LYS A 173 -17.07 -3.15 -6.26
CA LYS A 173 -17.67 -4.26 -5.51
C LYS A 173 -18.56 -5.08 -6.44
N VAL A 174 -18.28 -6.39 -6.51
CA VAL A 174 -19.05 -7.35 -7.30
C VAL A 174 -19.79 -8.34 -6.40
N PHE A 175 -19.21 -8.68 -5.26
CA PHE A 175 -19.82 -9.65 -4.34
C PHE A 175 -19.41 -9.39 -2.89
N GLN A 176 -20.20 -9.90 -1.96
CA GLN A 176 -19.84 -9.96 -0.55
C GLN A 176 -20.02 -11.39 -0.05
N THR A 177 -18.94 -12.00 0.43
CA THR A 177 -18.95 -13.40 0.83
C THR A 177 -19.77 -13.64 2.09
N THR A 178 -20.30 -14.84 2.20
CA THR A 178 -21.02 -15.33 3.38
C THR A 178 -20.36 -16.60 3.90
N ASP A 179 -20.80 -17.11 5.05
CA ASP A 179 -20.27 -18.38 5.58
C ASP A 179 -20.52 -19.57 4.65
N LYS A 180 -21.58 -19.51 3.84
CA LYS A 180 -21.95 -20.58 2.90
C LYS A 180 -21.34 -20.41 1.51
N GLU A 181 -20.97 -19.19 1.15
CA GLU A 181 -20.55 -18.82 -0.21
C GLU A 181 -19.36 -17.87 -0.17
N LYS A 182 -18.17 -18.44 -0.39
CA LYS A 182 -16.88 -17.71 -0.42
C LYS A 182 -16.30 -17.58 -1.83
N LYS A 183 -17.09 -17.94 -2.84
CA LYS A 183 -16.72 -17.91 -4.26
C LYS A 183 -17.81 -17.17 -5.03
N HIS A 184 -17.42 -16.49 -6.10
CA HIS A 184 -18.37 -15.82 -6.99
C HIS A 184 -17.82 -15.78 -8.42
N THR A 185 -18.65 -16.19 -9.38
CA THR A 185 -18.33 -16.16 -10.81
C THR A 185 -18.91 -14.93 -11.46
N ILE A 186 -18.08 -14.17 -12.16
CA ILE A 186 -18.43 -12.92 -12.82
C ILE A 186 -18.30 -13.13 -14.32
N GLY A 187 -19.35 -12.76 -15.06
CA GLY A 187 -19.33 -12.78 -16.51
C GLY A 187 -20.73 -12.72 -17.08
N PRO A 188 -20.86 -12.68 -18.42
CA PRO A 188 -19.76 -12.72 -19.38
C PRO A 188 -18.90 -11.43 -19.45
N LEU A 189 -17.58 -11.58 -19.66
CA LEU A 189 -16.59 -10.50 -19.76
C LEU A 189 -15.87 -10.52 -21.12
N MET A 190 -15.32 -9.39 -21.55
CA MET A 190 -14.45 -9.33 -22.73
C MET A 190 -13.05 -9.90 -22.38
N PRO A 191 -12.33 -10.56 -23.30
CA PRO A 191 -10.93 -10.92 -23.08
C PRO A 191 -10.10 -9.68 -22.68
N GLY A 192 -9.28 -9.80 -21.64
CA GLY A 192 -8.63 -8.63 -21.02
C GLY A 192 -7.83 -8.94 -19.76
N ILE A 193 -7.19 -7.92 -19.19
CA ILE A 193 -6.45 -8.04 -17.92
C ILE A 193 -7.27 -7.38 -16.82
N TYR A 194 -7.66 -8.16 -15.83
CA TYR A 194 -8.58 -7.74 -14.77
C TYR A 194 -7.88 -7.61 -13.43
N LYS A 195 -8.16 -6.50 -12.75
CA LYS A 195 -7.67 -6.30 -11.38
C LYS A 195 -8.70 -6.82 -10.38
N THR A 196 -8.33 -7.81 -9.59
CA THR A 196 -9.22 -8.46 -8.63
C THR A 196 -8.74 -8.17 -7.21
N SER A 197 -9.67 -7.98 -6.26
CA SER A 197 -9.28 -7.84 -4.86
C SER A 197 -10.34 -8.34 -3.89
N ALA A 198 -9.89 -8.80 -2.73
CA ALA A 198 -10.72 -9.10 -1.58
C ALA A 198 -10.31 -8.19 -0.44
N GLU A 199 -11.28 -7.68 0.31
CA GLU A 199 -11.00 -6.93 1.53
C GLU A 199 -11.99 -7.30 2.65
N LYS A 200 -11.49 -7.36 3.88
CA LYS A 200 -12.30 -7.57 5.07
C LYS A 200 -11.80 -6.72 6.22
N LYS A 201 -12.72 -5.93 6.77
CA LYS A 201 -12.46 -5.15 7.98
C LYS A 201 -12.59 -6.06 9.20
N PHE A 202 -11.48 -6.27 9.88
CA PHE A 202 -11.44 -6.85 11.22
C PHE A 202 -11.47 -5.74 12.27
N GLN A 203 -11.47 -6.11 13.55
CA GLN A 203 -11.55 -5.16 14.65
C GLN A 203 -10.40 -4.14 14.63
N TYR A 204 -9.20 -4.59 14.28
CA TYR A 204 -7.96 -3.81 14.40
C TYR A 204 -7.29 -3.45 13.08
N ALA A 205 -7.64 -4.15 12.00
CA ALA A 205 -7.01 -3.98 10.70
C ALA A 205 -8.01 -4.23 9.56
N LEU A 206 -7.71 -3.64 8.41
CA LEU A 206 -8.28 -4.02 7.13
C LEU A 206 -7.30 -5.02 6.50
N LEU A 207 -7.73 -6.27 6.31
CA LEU A 207 -6.98 -7.21 5.49
C LEU A 207 -7.44 -7.05 4.05
N SER A 208 -6.49 -6.99 3.12
CA SER A 208 -6.76 -6.90 1.70
C SER A 208 -5.75 -7.71 0.90
N GLN A 209 -6.21 -8.39 -0.13
CA GLN A 209 -5.39 -9.08 -1.13
C GLN A 209 -5.81 -8.61 -2.51
N GLU A 210 -4.85 -8.45 -3.40
CA GLU A 210 -5.06 -7.94 -4.75
C GLU A 210 -4.23 -8.76 -5.74
N ASN A 211 -4.86 -9.20 -6.83
CA ASN A 211 -4.21 -9.94 -7.90
C ASN A 211 -4.54 -9.28 -9.26
N SER A 212 -3.72 -9.58 -10.27
CA SER A 212 -4.01 -9.27 -11.67
C SER A 212 -4.25 -10.59 -12.39
N VAL A 213 -5.39 -10.72 -13.07
CA VAL A 213 -5.77 -11.94 -13.78
C VAL A 213 -5.88 -11.67 -15.26
N THR A 214 -5.21 -12.50 -16.05
CA THR A 214 -5.24 -12.40 -17.51
C THR A 214 -6.31 -13.35 -18.06
N ALA A 215 -7.34 -12.78 -18.69
CA ALA A 215 -8.41 -13.50 -19.38
C ALA A 215 -8.13 -13.50 -20.90
N PHE A 216 -7.07 -14.19 -21.30
CA PHE A 216 -6.68 -14.45 -22.69
C PHE A 216 -6.14 -15.87 -22.80
N ASP A 217 -6.30 -16.46 -23.98
CA ASP A 217 -5.77 -17.76 -24.41
C ASP A 217 -6.06 -18.97 -23.48
N ASP A 218 -7.09 -18.85 -22.65
CA ASP A 218 -7.60 -19.95 -21.83
C ASP A 218 -8.57 -20.85 -22.62
N GLU A 219 -8.36 -22.16 -22.61
CA GLU A 219 -9.18 -23.11 -23.38
C GLU A 219 -10.66 -23.08 -22.96
N ASN A 220 -10.94 -22.91 -21.66
CA ASN A 220 -12.29 -22.95 -21.10
C ASN A 220 -12.94 -21.56 -20.99
N ALA A 221 -12.25 -20.51 -21.47
CA ALA A 221 -12.63 -19.11 -21.29
C ALA A 221 -12.98 -18.79 -19.82
N THR A 222 -12.29 -19.44 -18.87
CA THR A 222 -12.56 -19.29 -17.44
C THR A 222 -11.26 -19.08 -16.70
N SER A 223 -11.14 -17.96 -16.01
CA SER A 223 -9.97 -17.66 -15.18
C SER A 223 -10.37 -17.69 -13.70
N THR A 224 -9.43 -18.04 -12.83
CA THR A 224 -9.64 -18.07 -11.38
C THR A 224 -8.74 -17.05 -10.68
N SER A 225 -9.22 -16.51 -9.57
CA SER A 225 -8.47 -15.61 -8.69
C SER A 225 -8.68 -16.00 -7.24
N ASP A 226 -7.65 -16.61 -6.65
CA ASP A 226 -7.65 -16.93 -5.22
C ASP A 226 -7.11 -15.74 -4.43
N LEU A 227 -8.00 -15.11 -3.66
CA LEU A 227 -7.74 -13.88 -2.90
C LEU A 227 -7.75 -14.20 -1.40
N GLU A 228 -6.80 -15.01 -0.96
CA GLU A 228 -6.65 -15.37 0.44
C GLU A 228 -6.23 -14.17 1.29
N LEU A 229 -7.02 -13.89 2.33
CA LEU A 229 -6.69 -12.88 3.32
C LEU A 229 -5.86 -13.53 4.42
N TYR A 230 -4.57 -13.23 4.42
CA TYR A 230 -3.67 -13.64 5.50
C TYR A 230 -3.63 -12.58 6.59
N GLY A 231 -3.95 -13.02 7.81
CA GLY A 231 -3.83 -12.21 9.01
C GLY A 231 -3.08 -13.00 10.08
N GLY A 232 -1.97 -12.45 10.55
CA GLY A 232 -1.22 -13.01 11.67
C GLY A 232 -1.65 -12.41 13.00
N SER A 233 -1.12 -12.96 14.08
CA SER A 233 -1.18 -12.32 15.40
C SER A 233 0.20 -11.83 15.78
N LEU A 234 0.28 -10.63 16.33
CA LEU A 234 1.52 -9.99 16.73
C LEU A 234 1.58 -9.90 18.26
N GLU A 235 2.72 -10.27 18.82
CA GLU A 235 2.99 -10.13 20.25
C GLU A 235 3.46 -8.71 20.56
N LEU A 236 2.92 -8.14 21.64
CA LEU A 236 3.25 -6.81 22.10
C LEU A 236 3.91 -6.90 23.48
N GLU A 237 5.00 -6.17 23.64
CA GLU A 237 5.78 -6.13 24.87
C GLU A 237 5.78 -4.71 25.45
N SER A 238 5.70 -4.61 26.77
CA SER A 238 5.97 -3.36 27.47
C SER A 238 6.46 -3.63 28.88
N ASN A 239 7.38 -2.80 29.37
CA ASN A 239 7.79 -2.81 30.77
C ASN A 239 6.70 -2.29 31.71
N PHE A 240 5.62 -1.70 31.19
CA PHE A 240 4.48 -1.22 32.00
C PHE A 240 3.18 -1.88 31.57
N GLU A 241 2.57 -2.63 32.50
CA GLU A 241 1.32 -3.36 32.28
C GLU A 241 0.17 -2.48 31.76
N ASN A 242 0.10 -1.22 32.23
CA ASN A 242 -0.98 -0.28 31.91
C ASN A 242 -0.73 0.52 30.61
N THR A 243 0.26 0.12 29.81
CA THR A 243 0.53 0.77 28.51
C THR A 243 -0.67 0.58 27.59
N SER A 244 -1.28 1.70 27.17
CA SER A 244 -2.39 1.70 26.22
C SER A 244 -1.89 1.47 24.81
N ILE A 245 -2.57 0.61 24.05
CA ILE A 245 -2.16 0.20 22.71
C ILE A 245 -2.81 1.11 21.67
N PHE A 246 -2.01 1.60 20.73
CA PHE A 246 -2.46 2.41 19.60
C PHE A 246 -2.08 1.73 18.29
N ILE A 247 -3.01 1.72 17.35
CA ILE A 247 -2.82 1.18 15.99
C ILE A 247 -3.17 2.28 15.00
N ASN A 248 -2.24 2.61 14.11
CA ASN A 248 -2.35 3.69 13.12
C ASN A 248 -2.82 5.01 13.77
N GLY A 249 -2.23 5.35 14.92
CA GLY A 249 -2.55 6.59 15.67
C GLY A 249 -3.86 6.56 16.46
N LYS A 250 -4.61 5.45 16.45
CA LYS A 250 -5.89 5.34 17.16
C LYS A 250 -5.79 4.37 18.33
N SER A 251 -6.27 4.80 19.50
CA SER A 251 -6.41 3.93 20.67
C SER A 251 -7.38 2.79 20.35
N ILE A 252 -7.02 1.57 20.75
CA ILE A 252 -7.93 0.42 20.70
C ILE A 252 -8.64 0.17 22.04
N ASN A 253 -8.48 1.08 23.01
CA ASN A 253 -9.04 0.99 24.37
C ASN A 253 -8.67 -0.32 25.09
N GLN A 254 -7.45 -0.80 24.84
CA GLN A 254 -6.86 -1.97 25.49
C GLN A 254 -5.47 -1.62 26.00
N THR A 255 -5.00 -2.37 26.99
CA THR A 255 -3.66 -2.24 27.56
C THR A 255 -2.86 -3.51 27.30
N ILE A 256 -1.53 -3.46 27.44
CA ILE A 256 -0.67 -4.65 27.36
C ILE A 256 -1.11 -5.74 28.34
N LYS A 257 -1.54 -5.37 29.55
CA LYS A 257 -2.08 -6.32 30.54
C LYS A 257 -3.30 -7.09 30.04
N THR A 258 -4.22 -6.43 29.35
CA THR A 258 -5.47 -7.04 28.89
C THR A 258 -5.34 -7.71 27.55
N MET A 259 -4.41 -7.25 26.70
CA MET A 259 -4.24 -7.73 25.33
C MET A 259 -2.76 -7.69 24.91
N PRO A 260 -1.93 -8.63 25.40
CA PRO A 260 -0.52 -8.71 25.04
C PRO A 260 -0.28 -9.24 23.61
N LYS A 261 -1.35 -9.66 22.92
CA LYS A 261 -1.30 -10.17 21.55
C LYS A 261 -2.46 -9.61 20.75
N ILE A 262 -2.17 -9.10 19.56
CA ILE A 262 -3.16 -8.47 18.69
C ILE A 262 -3.30 -9.24 17.38
N GLY A 263 -4.52 -9.39 16.89
CA GLY A 263 -4.78 -10.10 15.64
C GLY A 263 -6.26 -10.24 15.33
N PRO A 264 -6.61 -10.60 14.08
CA PRO A 264 -5.70 -10.72 12.94
C PRO A 264 -5.29 -9.33 12.40
N ILE A 265 -4.02 -9.18 12.04
CA ILE A 265 -3.47 -7.97 11.40
C ILE A 265 -2.64 -8.33 10.16
N SER A 266 -2.42 -7.35 9.27
CA SER A 266 -1.57 -7.52 8.10
C SER A 266 -0.11 -7.20 8.42
N PHE A 267 0.80 -7.98 7.83
CA PHE A 267 2.25 -7.86 7.98
C PHE A 267 2.88 -7.32 6.68
N ASN A 268 2.19 -6.40 6.01
CA ASN A 268 2.59 -5.84 4.71
C ASN A 268 3.10 -4.40 4.78
N GLY A 269 3.47 -3.91 5.97
CA GLY A 269 3.96 -2.54 6.17
C GLY A 269 2.87 -1.47 6.20
N THR A 270 1.59 -1.82 6.32
CA THR A 270 0.48 -0.85 6.40
C THR A 270 0.05 -0.51 7.83
N ILE A 271 0.53 -1.25 8.82
CA ILE A 271 0.15 -1.11 10.23
C ILE A 271 1.32 -0.51 11.02
N ARG A 272 1.03 0.58 11.75
CA ARG A 272 1.94 1.19 12.74
C ARG A 272 1.37 1.02 14.14
N ILE A 273 2.23 0.69 15.09
CA ILE A 273 1.82 0.44 16.49
C ILE A 273 2.73 1.23 17.42
N HIS A 274 2.13 1.82 18.45
CA HIS A 274 2.86 2.42 19.56
C HIS A 274 2.08 2.29 20.87
N GLY A 275 2.77 2.55 21.97
CA GLY A 275 2.23 2.55 23.31
C GLY A 275 2.17 3.96 23.87
N GLU A 276 1.12 4.25 24.62
CA GLU A 276 1.03 5.49 25.41
C GLU A 276 0.67 5.18 26.85
N GLN A 277 1.24 5.93 27.79
CA GLN A 277 0.88 5.83 29.21
C GLN A 277 0.93 7.20 29.88
N GLN A 278 -0.08 7.47 30.69
CA GLN A 278 -0.12 8.64 31.56
C GLN A 278 0.72 8.36 32.82
N PHE A 279 1.83 9.06 32.96
CA PHE A 279 2.66 9.07 34.17
C PHE A 279 2.33 10.30 35.04
N PRO A 280 2.76 10.30 36.32
CA PRO A 280 2.57 11.44 37.21
C PRO A 280 3.15 12.77 36.71
N TRP A 281 4.15 12.73 35.81
CA TRP A 281 4.77 13.92 35.20
C TRP A 281 4.26 14.24 33.79
N GLY A 282 3.43 13.39 33.17
CA GLY A 282 2.91 13.63 31.83
C GLY A 282 2.61 12.36 31.03
N LEU A 283 2.05 12.57 29.85
CA LEU A 283 1.83 11.51 28.87
C LEU A 283 3.15 11.20 28.16
N GLU A 284 3.59 9.95 28.21
CA GLU A 284 4.77 9.46 27.49
C GLU A 284 4.35 8.43 26.44
N LYS A 285 5.19 8.29 25.40
CA LYS A 285 4.93 7.43 24.25
C LYS A 285 6.14 6.58 23.90
N SER A 286 5.90 5.41 23.33
CA SER A 286 6.95 4.64 22.65
C SER A 286 7.21 5.23 21.26
N ALA A 287 8.29 4.77 20.62
CA ALA A 287 8.42 4.94 19.18
C ALA A 287 7.29 4.20 18.44
N GLU A 288 6.92 4.68 17.25
CA GLU A 288 6.05 3.96 16.33
C GLU A 288 6.83 2.85 15.63
N ALA A 289 6.34 1.62 15.73
CA ALA A 289 6.87 0.46 15.03
C ALA A 289 6.00 0.13 13.81
N LEU A 290 6.64 -0.14 12.67
CA LEU A 290 5.98 -0.62 11.46
C LEU A 290 5.90 -2.16 11.50
N VAL A 291 4.75 -2.72 11.13
CA VAL A 291 4.56 -4.19 11.09
C VAL A 291 4.79 -4.71 9.67
N GLU A 292 5.85 -5.47 9.50
CA GLU A 292 6.30 -6.08 8.24
C GLU A 292 6.34 -7.61 8.34
N GLN A 293 6.62 -8.32 7.23
CA GLN A 293 6.49 -9.79 7.15
C GLN A 293 7.28 -10.53 8.24
N GLU A 294 8.46 -10.02 8.60
CA GLU A 294 9.36 -10.64 9.59
C GLU A 294 9.14 -10.13 11.02
N THR A 295 8.16 -9.25 11.26
CA THR A 295 7.89 -8.73 12.60
C THR A 295 7.25 -9.81 13.47
N SER A 296 7.99 -10.36 14.44
CA SER A 296 7.47 -11.37 15.37
C SER A 296 6.84 -10.76 16.63
N SER A 297 7.46 -9.73 17.19
CA SER A 297 6.96 -8.95 18.31
C SER A 297 7.29 -7.45 18.16
N VAL A 298 6.57 -6.61 18.91
CA VAL A 298 6.83 -5.17 18.98
C VAL A 298 6.89 -4.74 20.45
N ASN A 299 8.00 -4.11 20.83
CA ASN A 299 8.11 -3.43 22.12
C ASN A 299 7.53 -2.03 22.03
N ILE A 300 6.46 -1.78 22.79
CA ILE A 300 5.75 -0.51 22.85
C ILE A 300 5.94 0.19 24.20
N THR A 301 7.05 -0.07 24.91
CA THR A 301 7.35 0.57 26.19
C THR A 301 7.44 2.10 26.02
N PRO A 302 6.60 2.89 26.72
CA PRO A 302 6.74 4.34 26.73
C PRO A 302 8.10 4.76 27.28
N VAL A 303 8.76 5.68 26.57
CA VAL A 303 10.07 6.20 26.97
C VAL A 303 9.88 7.49 27.78
N PRO A 304 10.49 7.64 28.97
CA PRO A 304 10.41 8.88 29.73
C PRO A 304 11.03 10.06 28.97
N PHE A 305 10.48 11.25 29.15
CA PHE A 305 11.03 12.49 28.58
C PHE A 305 11.09 12.49 27.05
N ALA A 306 10.20 11.70 26.41
CA ALA A 306 10.14 11.59 24.95
C ALA A 306 9.65 12.89 24.31
N THR A 307 8.80 13.65 25.01
CA THR A 307 8.22 14.91 24.50
C THR A 307 9.02 16.14 24.93
N ASN A 308 8.97 17.20 24.12
CA ASN A 308 9.57 18.49 24.50
C ASN A 308 9.04 19.05 25.84
N ALA A 309 7.77 18.76 26.18
CA ALA A 309 7.16 19.23 27.42
C ALA A 309 7.74 18.54 28.65
N THR A 310 7.95 17.22 28.60
CA THR A 310 8.53 16.44 29.70
C THR A 310 10.06 16.53 29.74
N ARG A 311 10.72 16.77 28.59
CA ARG A 311 12.18 16.88 28.47
C ARG A 311 12.78 18.17 29.00
N LYS A 312 12.16 19.33 28.74
CA LYS A 312 12.70 20.66 29.13
C LYS A 312 12.95 20.82 30.65
N PRO A 313 12.03 20.39 31.54
CA PRO A 313 12.28 20.43 32.98
C PRO A 313 13.49 19.60 33.40
N ILE A 314 13.71 18.44 32.77
CA ILE A 314 14.86 17.56 33.07
C ILE A 314 16.18 18.20 32.62
N ILE A 315 16.22 18.80 31.43
CA ILE A 315 17.38 19.56 30.96
C ILE A 315 17.71 20.68 31.96
N THR A 316 16.70 21.41 32.42
CA THR A 316 16.86 22.51 33.39
C THR A 316 17.37 21.99 34.73
N LEU A 317 16.81 20.88 35.22
CA LEU A 317 17.23 20.22 36.46
C LEU A 317 18.71 19.83 36.41
N ILE A 318 19.13 19.12 35.37
CA ILE A 318 20.51 18.64 35.20
C ILE A 318 21.47 19.82 35.03
N ASN A 319 21.11 20.81 34.21
CA ASN A 319 21.95 22.00 34.02
C ASN A 319 22.14 22.80 35.31
N ASN A 320 21.08 22.95 36.11
CA ASN A 320 21.15 23.63 37.40
C ASN A 320 21.97 22.82 38.39
N TYR A 321 21.81 21.49 38.41
CA TYR A 321 22.63 20.60 39.23
C TYR A 321 24.11 20.75 38.93
N SER A 322 24.53 20.67 37.65
CA SER A 322 25.95 20.80 37.27
C SER A 322 26.56 22.14 37.73
N LYS A 323 25.79 23.23 37.69
CA LYS A 323 26.24 24.54 38.21
C LYS A 323 26.32 24.53 39.74
N GLN A 324 25.28 24.03 40.40
CA GLN A 324 25.18 24.03 41.86
C GLN A 324 26.22 23.14 42.51
N GLU A 325 26.57 22.01 41.88
CA GLU A 325 27.61 21.11 42.38
C GLU A 325 28.95 21.81 42.56
N LEU A 326 29.48 22.41 41.50
CA LEU A 326 30.75 23.14 41.59
C LEU A 326 30.65 24.36 42.49
N LEU A 327 29.51 25.08 42.49
CA LEU A 327 29.31 26.20 43.41
C LEU A 327 29.29 25.76 44.88
N ALA A 328 28.71 24.60 45.20
CA ALA A 328 28.70 24.06 46.56
C ALA A 328 30.12 23.68 47.00
N LEU A 329 30.88 23.04 46.12
CA LEU A 329 32.27 22.65 46.37
C LEU A 329 33.21 23.86 46.51
N VAL A 330 33.06 24.90 45.68
CA VAL A 330 33.88 26.12 45.76
C VAL A 330 33.58 26.92 47.04
N ASN A 331 32.32 26.98 47.47
CA ASN A 331 31.91 27.79 48.62
C ASN A 331 31.88 27.01 49.95
N HIS A 332 32.19 25.71 49.93
CA HIS A 332 32.00 24.79 51.06
C HIS A 332 30.57 24.86 51.65
N ASP A 333 29.56 25.07 50.80
CA ASP A 333 28.18 25.30 51.21
C ASP A 333 27.23 24.29 50.54
N PRO A 334 26.88 23.19 51.23
CA PRO A 334 25.95 22.18 50.71
C PRO A 334 24.51 22.72 50.56
N ASN A 335 24.19 23.91 51.10
CA ASN A 335 22.88 24.52 50.91
C ASN A 335 22.72 25.20 49.55
N LYS A 336 23.75 25.23 48.70
CA LYS A 336 23.63 25.66 47.31
C LYS A 336 22.80 24.69 46.45
N PHE A 337 22.63 23.45 46.88
CA PHE A 337 21.83 22.48 46.15
C PHE A 337 20.33 22.68 46.37
N THR A 338 19.60 22.83 45.27
CA THR A 338 18.13 22.84 45.20
C THR A 338 17.58 21.76 44.27
N THR A 339 18.45 21.02 43.58
CA THR A 339 18.12 20.05 42.52
C THR A 339 18.30 18.60 42.94
N ILE A 340 18.75 18.33 44.17
CA ILE A 340 19.09 16.98 44.64
C ILE A 340 18.19 16.55 45.80
N GLY A 341 18.01 15.23 45.94
CA GLY A 341 17.36 14.63 47.09
C GLY A 341 18.29 14.47 48.30
N ASP A 342 17.70 14.11 49.44
CA ASP A 342 18.41 14.05 50.73
C ASP A 342 19.57 13.06 50.74
N SER A 343 19.43 11.92 50.05
CA SER A 343 20.47 10.88 49.94
C SER A 343 21.75 11.42 49.29
N LEU A 344 21.64 12.09 48.14
CA LEU A 344 22.77 12.70 47.45
C LEU A 344 23.30 13.91 48.23
N LYS A 345 22.42 14.69 48.87
CA LYS A 345 22.83 15.82 49.71
C LYS A 345 23.72 15.39 50.88
N ALA A 346 23.39 14.28 51.53
CA ALA A 346 24.19 13.73 52.63
C ALA A 346 25.64 13.40 52.18
N ARG A 347 25.79 12.76 51.00
CA ARG A 347 27.13 12.46 50.43
C ARG A 347 27.93 13.71 50.10
N PHE A 348 27.28 14.78 49.60
CA PHE A 348 27.97 16.05 49.36
C PHE A 348 28.39 16.76 50.65
N ILE A 349 27.58 16.68 51.71
CA ILE A 349 27.96 17.20 53.03
C ILE A 349 29.23 16.50 53.52
N GLU A 350 29.29 15.17 53.43
CA GLU A 350 30.47 14.39 53.78
C GLU A 350 31.70 14.79 52.94
N THR A 351 31.52 14.91 51.62
CA THR A 351 32.58 15.33 50.70
C THR A 351 33.13 16.72 51.06
N ILE A 352 32.25 17.69 51.34
CA ILE A 352 32.65 19.05 51.72
C ILE A 352 33.36 19.05 53.07
N ASN A 353 32.85 18.31 54.06
CA ASN A 353 33.49 18.19 55.38
C ASN A 353 34.89 17.57 55.29
N ASN A 354 35.05 16.54 54.46
CA ASN A 354 36.36 15.93 54.19
C ASN A 354 37.30 16.95 53.54
N ASN A 355 36.86 17.68 52.51
CA ASN A 355 37.69 18.72 51.90
C ASN A 355 38.13 19.77 52.94
N VAL A 356 37.23 20.23 53.80
CA VAL A 356 37.57 21.16 54.89
C VAL A 356 38.59 20.57 55.86
N GLN A 357 38.40 19.31 56.27
CA GLN A 357 39.31 18.60 57.17
C GLN A 357 40.72 18.42 56.58
N PHE A 358 40.81 18.18 55.28
CA PHE A 358 42.09 17.95 54.59
C PHE A 358 42.68 19.22 53.95
N GLU A 359 42.12 20.40 54.27
CA GLU A 359 42.53 21.69 53.71
C GLU A 359 42.52 21.69 52.18
N GLU A 360 41.56 21.00 51.59
CA GLU A 360 41.34 20.94 50.16
C GLU A 360 40.32 22.01 49.73
N THR A 361 40.62 22.72 48.66
CA THR A 361 39.74 23.77 48.11
C THR A 361 39.47 23.53 46.64
N TRP A 362 38.36 24.07 46.14
CA TRP A 362 37.99 23.97 44.73
C TRP A 362 37.97 25.38 44.11
N LYS A 363 38.47 25.50 42.89
CA LYS A 363 38.21 26.65 42.03
C LYS A 363 37.67 26.15 40.70
N GLY A 364 36.68 26.84 40.14
CA GLY A 364 36.16 26.51 38.83
C GLY A 364 34.69 26.82 38.63
N LYS A 365 34.18 26.40 37.47
CA LYS A 365 32.76 26.50 37.11
C LYS A 365 32.37 25.44 36.10
N ALA A 366 31.09 25.08 36.08
CA ALA A 366 30.53 24.28 35.00
C ALA A 366 30.42 25.12 33.72
N LEU A 367 30.67 24.51 32.58
CA LEU A 367 30.64 25.13 31.25
C LEU A 367 29.49 24.62 30.39
N GLY A 368 28.97 23.43 30.66
CA GLY A 368 27.88 22.87 29.87
C GLY A 368 27.58 21.42 30.21
N THR A 369 26.63 20.85 29.48
CA THR A 369 26.24 19.45 29.59
C THR A 369 25.96 18.86 28.21
N ARG A 370 26.08 17.54 28.11
CA ARG A 370 25.50 16.74 27.04
C ARG A 370 24.68 15.62 27.69
N ILE A 371 23.39 15.60 27.39
CA ILE A 371 22.39 14.74 28.06
C ILE A 371 21.86 13.74 27.04
N ASP A 372 21.98 12.44 27.33
CA ASP A 372 21.59 11.37 26.42
C ASP A 372 20.17 10.85 26.74
N PHE A 373 19.18 11.35 26.00
CA PHE A 373 17.79 10.89 26.14
C PHE A 373 17.50 9.57 25.40
N ASP A 374 18.41 9.09 24.53
CA ASP A 374 18.23 7.82 23.82
C ASP A 374 18.53 6.61 24.73
N ASN A 375 19.31 6.83 25.79
CA ASN A 375 19.74 5.80 26.75
C ASN A 375 19.10 5.95 28.14
N VAL A 376 17.90 6.54 28.23
CA VAL A 376 17.18 6.67 29.50
C VAL A 376 16.43 5.38 29.82
N THR A 377 16.58 4.92 31.05
CA THR A 377 15.76 3.83 31.61
C THR A 377 14.80 4.36 32.66
N LEU A 378 13.59 3.83 32.71
CA LEU A 378 12.59 4.14 33.72
C LEU A 378 12.22 2.87 34.49
N SER A 379 12.23 2.94 35.81
CA SER A 379 11.73 1.91 36.70
C SER A 379 10.76 2.49 37.73
N LEU A 380 9.92 1.62 38.30
CA LEU A 380 9.14 1.92 39.48
C LEU A 380 9.72 1.11 40.63
N ASN A 381 10.16 1.78 41.69
CA ASN A 381 10.59 1.09 42.90
C ASN A 381 9.34 0.50 43.58
N GLU A 382 9.24 -0.83 43.61
CA GLU A 382 8.02 -1.51 44.09
C GLU A 382 7.76 -1.34 45.59
N GLU A 383 8.78 -1.06 46.39
CA GLU A 383 8.65 -0.85 47.84
C GLU A 383 8.17 0.56 48.16
N THR A 384 8.82 1.56 47.55
CA THR A 384 8.55 2.98 47.83
C THR A 384 7.47 3.57 46.93
N LYS A 385 7.11 2.87 45.84
CA LYS A 385 6.24 3.34 44.75
C LYS A 385 6.72 4.64 44.10
N ILE A 386 8.03 4.87 44.09
CA ILE A 386 8.66 6.04 43.47
C ILE A 386 9.20 5.66 42.09
N TYR A 387 8.93 6.50 41.09
CA TYR A 387 9.53 6.36 39.77
C TYR A 387 10.97 6.86 39.76
N GLU A 388 11.85 6.07 39.17
CA GLU A 388 13.27 6.39 39.03
C GLU A 388 13.68 6.33 37.57
N ALA A 389 14.25 7.44 37.09
CA ALA A 389 14.80 7.55 35.76
C ALA A 389 16.32 7.64 35.84
N THR A 390 17.01 6.82 35.06
CA THR A 390 18.46 6.84 35.01
C THR A 390 18.91 7.38 33.66
N ILE A 391 19.77 8.39 33.67
CA ILE A 391 20.17 9.15 32.47
C ILE A 391 21.69 9.35 32.39
N PRO A 392 22.33 8.98 31.26
CA PRO A 392 23.72 9.33 31.02
C PRO A 392 23.87 10.84 30.77
N VAL A 393 24.84 11.44 31.47
CA VAL A 393 25.15 12.86 31.39
C VAL A 393 26.66 13.05 31.32
N GLU A 394 27.08 13.87 30.37
CA GLU A 394 28.44 14.39 30.29
C GLU A 394 28.40 15.85 30.78
N ILE A 395 29.27 16.18 31.74
CA ILE A 395 29.40 17.53 32.29
C ILE A 395 30.74 18.11 31.82
N HIS A 396 30.67 19.25 31.15
CA HIS A 396 31.85 20.03 30.77
C HIS A 396 32.08 21.07 31.86
N ALA A 397 33.28 21.11 32.41
CA ALA A 397 33.62 22.05 33.46
C ALA A 397 35.07 22.50 33.34
N LYS A 398 35.37 23.64 33.95
CA LYS A 398 36.73 24.13 34.12
C LYS A 398 37.00 24.29 35.59
N TYR A 399 37.75 23.35 36.18
CA TYR A 399 38.01 23.35 37.62
C TYR A 399 39.32 22.69 38.00
N ARG A 400 39.79 23.00 39.22
CA ARG A 400 40.90 22.32 39.89
C ARG A 400 40.55 22.18 41.38
N LYS A 401 40.90 21.01 41.93
CA LYS A 401 40.94 20.76 43.37
C LYS A 401 42.38 20.99 43.83
N TYR A 402 42.57 21.82 44.84
CA TYR A 402 43.86 22.12 45.45
C TYR A 402 43.90 21.44 46.81
N SER A 403 45.02 20.83 47.12
CA SER A 403 45.41 20.31 48.43
C SER A 403 46.26 21.33 49.19
N ARG A 404 46.52 21.06 50.47
CA ARG A 404 47.46 21.85 51.29
C ARG A 404 48.89 21.93 50.75
N TYR A 405 49.25 21.12 49.75
CA TYR A 405 50.58 21.07 49.15
C TYR A 405 50.69 21.86 47.85
N ASP A 406 49.57 22.31 47.29
CA ASP A 406 49.53 23.08 46.04
C ASP A 406 49.79 24.58 46.31
N SER A 407 50.39 25.28 45.34
CA SER A 407 50.70 26.71 45.45
C SER A 407 49.47 27.60 45.33
N GLY A 408 48.38 27.08 44.75
CA GLY A 408 47.08 27.74 44.64
C GLY A 408 46.92 28.62 43.40
N ASP A 409 47.98 28.77 42.61
CA ASP A 409 48.04 29.51 41.34
C ASP A 409 48.09 28.59 40.11
N GLU A 410 48.08 27.27 40.31
CA GLU A 410 48.02 26.30 39.22
C GLU A 410 46.75 26.54 38.36
N PRO A 411 46.87 26.43 37.02
CA PRO A 411 45.78 26.75 36.13
C PRO A 411 44.60 25.78 36.30
N LEU A 412 43.39 26.28 36.03
CA LEU A 412 42.20 25.45 35.95
C LEU A 412 42.28 24.52 34.74
N GLU A 413 41.77 23.29 34.90
CA GLU A 413 41.77 22.27 33.86
C GLU A 413 40.40 22.19 33.20
N ASP A 414 40.38 22.08 31.88
CA ASP A 414 39.16 21.75 31.14
C ASP A 414 38.90 20.25 31.30
N LYS A 415 37.78 19.90 31.92
CA LYS A 415 37.39 18.55 32.29
C LYS A 415 36.05 18.17 31.66
N VAL A 416 35.98 16.92 31.25
CA VAL A 416 34.78 16.29 30.71
C VAL A 416 34.53 15.05 31.55
N ASP A 417 33.56 15.17 32.45
CA ASP A 417 33.22 14.12 33.40
C ASP A 417 31.94 13.41 32.94
N TYR A 418 31.93 12.09 33.02
CA TYR A 418 30.82 11.25 32.56
C TYR A 418 30.14 10.61 33.76
N TYR A 419 28.83 10.79 33.84
CA TYR A 419 28.02 10.32 34.93
C TYR A 419 26.78 9.58 34.44
N LYS A 420 26.29 8.69 35.28
CA LYS A 420 24.92 8.19 35.24
C LYS A 420 24.18 8.81 36.41
N LEU A 421 23.18 9.64 36.12
CA LEU A 421 22.36 10.30 37.15
C LEU A 421 21.08 9.50 37.36
N THR A 422 20.72 9.26 38.61
CA THR A 422 19.40 8.74 38.98
C THR A 422 18.54 9.90 39.46
N LEU A 423 17.39 10.04 38.82
CA LEU A 423 16.37 11.03 39.14
C LEU A 423 15.20 10.29 39.76
N SER A 424 14.68 10.78 40.87
CA SER A 424 13.46 10.25 41.50
C SER A 424 12.33 11.28 41.41
N TYR A 425 11.13 10.83 41.05
CA TYR A 425 9.97 11.71 40.96
C TYR A 425 9.29 11.88 42.31
N ASN A 426 9.19 13.12 42.79
CA ASN A 426 8.44 13.44 44.00
C ASN A 426 7.00 13.82 43.62
N GLU A 427 6.05 12.93 43.90
CA GLU A 427 4.63 13.18 43.59
C GLU A 427 4.01 14.32 44.41
N LYS A 428 4.50 14.57 45.63
CA LYS A 428 3.98 15.65 46.48
C LYS A 428 4.31 17.02 45.93
N THR A 429 5.57 17.20 45.50
CA THR A 429 6.04 18.46 44.93
C THR A 429 5.85 18.53 43.41
N LYS A 430 5.54 17.39 42.76
CA LYS A 430 5.46 17.22 41.30
C LYS A 430 6.75 17.61 40.58
N THR A 431 7.88 17.26 41.18
CA THR A 431 9.21 17.60 40.66
C THR A 431 10.13 16.40 40.67
N TRP A 432 11.03 16.34 39.69
CA TRP A 432 12.17 15.42 39.71
C TRP A 432 13.30 16.01 40.55
N LEU A 433 14.00 15.14 41.29
CA LEU A 433 15.22 15.46 42.02
C LEU A 433 16.29 14.42 41.68
N ILE A 434 17.56 14.84 41.64
CA ILE A 434 18.67 13.91 41.46
C ILE A 434 19.01 13.27 42.80
N THR A 435 18.87 11.96 42.90
CA THR A 435 19.01 11.19 44.13
C THR A 435 20.27 10.34 44.14
N ASP A 436 20.85 10.08 42.97
CA ASP A 436 22.13 9.40 42.83
C ASP A 436 22.98 9.95 41.68
N LYS A 437 24.29 9.79 41.83
CA LYS A 437 25.31 10.07 40.82
C LYS A 437 26.34 8.95 40.87
N GLU A 438 26.51 8.28 39.74
CA GLU A 438 27.52 7.25 39.53
C GLU A 438 28.51 7.68 38.45
N ASP A 439 29.80 7.61 38.75
CA ASP A 439 30.87 7.92 37.80
C ASP A 439 30.98 6.83 36.73
N GLN A 440 31.11 7.23 35.47
CA GLN A 440 31.25 6.31 34.33
C GLN A 440 32.69 6.33 33.82
N TYR A 441 33.56 5.56 34.48
CA TYR A 441 35.00 5.51 34.17
C TYR A 441 35.37 4.67 32.92
N SER A 442 34.43 3.94 32.30
CA SER A 442 34.72 3.10 31.13
C SER A 442 33.58 3.01 30.11
N ASN A 443 33.96 2.92 28.83
CA ASN A 443 33.12 2.62 27.66
C ASN A 443 31.91 3.55 27.40
N THR A 444 32.15 4.84 27.23
CA THR A 444 31.15 5.82 26.76
C THR A 444 30.94 5.81 25.24
N SER A 445 31.59 4.88 24.51
CA SER A 445 31.56 4.80 23.04
C SER A 445 30.15 4.63 22.47
N ASN A 446 29.21 4.11 23.26
CA ASN A 446 27.81 3.92 22.89
C ASN A 446 26.88 5.05 23.34
N TYR A 447 27.35 6.01 24.15
CA TYR A 447 26.54 7.12 24.65
C TYR A 447 26.75 8.39 23.84
N PHE A 448 25.75 9.27 23.87
CA PHE A 448 25.77 10.62 23.30
C PHE A 448 25.94 10.70 21.78
N ASN A 449 25.79 9.59 21.07
CA ASN A 449 25.84 9.50 19.60
C ASN A 449 24.44 9.52 18.96
N GLY A 450 23.39 9.42 19.77
CA GLY A 450 22.01 9.35 19.32
C GLY A 450 21.38 10.71 19.01
N LYS A 451 20.29 10.70 18.23
CA LYS A 451 19.60 11.90 17.73
C LYS A 451 18.90 12.70 18.82
N ASN A 452 18.61 12.10 19.98
CA ASN A 452 17.98 12.80 21.10
C ASN A 452 18.99 13.30 22.15
N THR A 453 20.28 13.28 21.83
CA THR A 453 21.32 13.88 22.67
C THR A 453 21.21 15.40 22.65
N VAL A 454 21.12 16.03 23.82
CA VAL A 454 20.97 17.49 23.96
C VAL A 454 22.22 18.11 24.57
N LYS A 455 22.81 19.08 23.86
CA LYS A 455 23.96 19.87 24.35
C LYS A 455 23.48 21.21 24.92
N SER A 456 24.02 21.59 26.08
CA SER A 456 23.84 22.90 26.70
C SER A 456 25.20 23.56 26.93
N GLU A 457 25.30 24.87 26.70
CA GLU A 457 26.47 25.69 27.05
C GLU A 457 26.05 26.78 28.05
N PHE A 458 26.84 26.94 29.10
CA PHE A 458 26.57 27.90 30.17
C PHE A 458 27.36 29.17 29.89
N LYS A 459 26.66 30.31 29.88
CA LYS A 459 27.27 31.63 29.73
C LYS A 459 27.90 32.09 31.03
#